data_AF-A0A3D2T2N7-F1
#
_entry.id   AF-A0A3D2T2N7-F1
#
_cell.length_a   1.000
_cell.length_b   1.000
_cell.length_c   1.000
_cell.angle_alpha   90.00
_cell.angle_beta   90.00
_cell.angle_gamma   90.00
#
_symmetry.space_group_name_H-M   'P 1'
#
loop_
_entity.id
_entity.type
_entity.pdbx_description
1 polymer ?
#
loop_
_entity_poly.entity_id
_entity_poly.type
_entity_poly.pdbx_seq_one_letter_code
_entity_poly.pdbx_strand_id
1 'polypeptide(L)'
;RSSRAVRTYVEGLDSAWGPSFTSSELMVQLRRGVNGSSVNLYGSMDMAEVVKFSRLRPDADSAESDWRVLRNWVKESRTIEP
;
A
#
# COMPACT_ATOMS: atom_id res chain seq x y z
N ARG A 1 10.41 -4.62 -8.18
CA ARG A 1 9.94 -5.11 -9.51
C ARG A 1 8.66 -5.94 -9.40
N SER A 2 8.61 -6.96 -8.54
CA SER A 2 7.42 -7.79 -8.28
C SER A 2 6.15 -6.98 -7.97
N SER A 3 6.24 -5.98 -7.08
CA SER A 3 5.10 -5.12 -6.72
C SER A 3 4.45 -4.38 -7.89
N ARG A 4 5.24 -4.01 -8.91
CA ARG A 4 4.73 -3.26 -10.06
C ARG A 4 4.00 -4.19 -11.02
N ALA A 5 4.57 -5.37 -11.28
CA ALA A 5 3.95 -6.39 -12.14
C ALA A 5 2.61 -6.86 -11.57
N VAL A 6 2.58 -7.12 -10.26
CA VAL A 6 1.35 -7.47 -9.53
C VAL A 6 0.31 -6.36 -9.63
N ARG A 7 0.71 -5.11 -9.40
CA ARG A 7 -0.19 -3.97 -9.48
C ARG A 7 -0.80 -3.81 -10.87
N THR A 8 0.04 -3.85 -11.90
CA THR A 8 -0.43 -3.81 -13.30
C THR A 8 -1.37 -4.96 -13.64
N TYR A 9 -1.13 -6.15 -13.10
CA TYR A 9 -2.06 -7.29 -13.27
C TYR A 9 -3.40 -7.03 -12.60
N VAL A 10 -3.42 -6.58 -11.34
CA VAL A 10 -4.66 -6.33 -10.58
C VAL A 10 -5.46 -5.16 -11.16
N GLU A 11 -4.80 -4.06 -11.52
CA GLU A 11 -5.42 -2.92 -12.22
C GLU A 11 -5.97 -3.33 -13.61
N GLY A 12 -5.43 -4.40 -14.21
CA GLY A 12 -5.90 -4.98 -15.47
C GLY A 12 -7.09 -5.93 -15.34
N LEU A 13 -7.48 -6.35 -14.12
CA LEU A 13 -8.62 -7.23 -13.90
C LEU A 13 -9.96 -6.48 -14.00
N ASP A 14 -9.99 -5.22 -13.58
CA ASP A 14 -11.16 -4.36 -13.65
C ASP A 14 -10.71 -2.91 -13.89
N SER A 15 -11.22 -2.27 -14.94
CA SER A 15 -10.96 -0.85 -15.25
C SER A 15 -11.35 0.12 -14.13
N ALA A 16 -12.25 -0.28 -13.23
CA ALA A 16 -12.61 0.47 -12.03
C ALA A 16 -11.50 0.45 -10.97
N TRP A 17 -10.60 -0.53 -10.99
CA TRP A 17 -9.51 -0.70 -10.02
C TRP A 17 -8.26 0.07 -10.47
N GLY A 18 -8.46 1.33 -10.86
CA GLY A 18 -7.42 2.18 -11.43
C GLY A 18 -6.36 2.68 -10.43
N PRO A 19 -5.44 3.55 -10.91
CA PRO A 19 -4.31 4.07 -10.13
C PRO A 19 -4.70 4.82 -8.84
N SER A 20 -5.96 5.27 -8.75
CA SER A 20 -6.53 5.93 -7.58
C SER A 20 -6.59 5.04 -6.34
N PHE A 21 -6.56 3.72 -6.52
CA PHE A 21 -6.54 2.79 -5.41
C PHE A 21 -5.12 2.55 -4.89
N THR A 22 -4.98 2.63 -3.59
CA THR A 22 -3.80 2.15 -2.89
C THR A 22 -3.70 0.63 -3.02
N SER A 23 -2.48 0.08 -2.89
CA SER A 23 -2.25 -1.37 -2.97
C SER A 23 -3.12 -2.16 -1.98
N SER A 24 -3.39 -1.60 -0.81
CA SER A 24 -4.26 -2.23 0.19
C SER A 24 -5.73 -2.22 -0.18
N GLU A 25 -6.23 -1.15 -0.79
CA GLU A 25 -7.63 -1.12 -1.24
C GLU A 25 -7.83 -2.09 -2.41
N LEU A 26 -6.85 -2.21 -3.31
CA LEU A 26 -6.82 -3.26 -4.34
C LEU A 26 -6.85 -4.66 -3.73
N MET A 27 -6.13 -4.90 -2.62
CA MET A 27 -6.16 -6.18 -1.89
C MET A 27 -7.53 -6.51 -1.30
N VAL A 28 -8.23 -5.51 -0.76
CA VAL A 28 -9.60 -5.68 -0.24
C VAL A 28 -10.57 -6.03 -1.38
N GLN A 29 -10.43 -5.39 -2.54
CA GLN A 29 -11.24 -5.68 -3.72
C GLN A 29 -10.94 -7.08 -4.29
N LEU A 30 -9.66 -7.46 -4.38
CA LEU A 30 -9.25 -8.79 -4.80
C LEU A 30 -9.82 -9.87 -3.87
N ARG A 31 -9.83 -9.64 -2.56
CA ARG A 31 -10.42 -10.57 -1.58
C ARG A 31 -11.94 -10.73 -1.77
N ARG A 32 -12.62 -9.67 -2.22
CA ARG A 32 -14.09 -9.63 -2.39
C ARG A 32 -14.56 -10.10 -3.77
N GLY A 33 -13.77 -9.88 -4.81
CA GLY A 33 -14.25 -9.85 -6.19
C GLY A 33 -13.87 -11.05 -7.07
N VAL A 34 -12.86 -11.86 -6.73
CA VAL A 34 -12.44 -12.95 -7.62
C VAL A 34 -12.82 -14.32 -7.04
N ASN A 35 -13.78 -14.98 -7.69
CA ASN A 35 -14.23 -16.33 -7.36
C ASN A 35 -13.08 -17.35 -7.50
N GLY A 36 -12.46 -17.73 -6.38
CA GLY A 36 -11.68 -18.95 -6.18
C GLY A 36 -10.35 -19.11 -6.93
N SER A 37 -10.17 -18.46 -8.09
CA SER A 37 -8.96 -18.59 -8.92
C SER A 37 -7.81 -17.66 -8.49
N SER A 38 -8.09 -16.62 -7.70
CA SER A 38 -7.11 -15.60 -7.27
C SER A 38 -6.48 -15.85 -5.90
N VAL A 39 -6.83 -16.93 -5.20
CA VAL A 39 -6.36 -17.19 -3.82
C VAL A 39 -4.83 -17.21 -3.74
N ASN A 40 -4.17 -17.74 -4.77
CA ASN A 40 -2.71 -17.76 -4.88
C ASN A 40 -2.11 -16.36 -5.09
N LEU A 41 -2.81 -15.49 -5.82
CA LEU A 41 -2.40 -14.11 -6.02
C LEU A 41 -2.57 -13.31 -4.72
N TYR A 42 -3.70 -13.45 -4.03
CA TYR A 42 -3.92 -12.82 -2.73
C TYR A 42 -2.80 -13.19 -1.75
N GLY A 43 -2.49 -14.48 -1.60
CA GLY A 43 -1.40 -14.93 -0.71
C GLY A 43 -0.03 -14.39 -1.11
N SER A 44 0.30 -14.39 -2.41
CA SER A 44 1.56 -13.84 -2.91
C SER A 44 1.70 -12.33 -2.66
N MET A 45 0.60 -11.58 -2.76
CA MET A 45 0.57 -10.14 -2.53
C MET A 45 0.67 -9.79 -1.04
N ASP A 46 -0.07 -10.52 -0.20
CA ASP A 46 -0.05 -10.37 1.26
C ASP A 46 1.37 -10.57 1.81
N MET A 47 2.07 -11.61 1.34
CA MET A 47 3.47 -11.84 1.67
C MET A 47 4.41 -10.73 1.18
N ALA A 48 4.16 -10.17 0.00
CA ALA A 48 4.96 -9.05 -0.52
C ALA A 48 4.74 -7.76 0.29
N GLU A 49 3.55 -7.52 0.84
CA GLU A 49 3.30 -6.41 1.77
C GLU A 49 3.97 -6.65 3.13
N VAL A 50 3.88 -7.87 3.66
CA VAL A 50 4.57 -8.28 4.90
C VAL A 50 6.07 -8.00 4.84
N VAL A 51 6.73 -8.30 3.71
CA VAL A 51 8.18 -8.03 3.55
C VAL A 51 8.49 -6.54 3.44
N LYS A 52 7.63 -5.74 2.82
CA LYS A 52 7.86 -4.29 2.65
C LYS A 52 7.62 -3.50 3.93
N PHE A 53 6.62 -3.90 4.70
CA PHE A 53 6.16 -3.18 5.88
C PHE A 53 6.46 -3.94 7.18
N SER A 54 7.23 -5.02 7.12
CA SER A 54 7.64 -5.85 8.27
C SER A 54 6.49 -6.21 9.21
N ARG A 55 5.29 -6.54 8.68
CA ARG A 55 4.02 -6.72 9.42
C ARG A 55 3.59 -5.56 10.34
N LEU A 56 4.40 -4.51 10.47
CA LEU A 56 4.10 -3.33 11.25
C LEU A 56 3.27 -2.40 10.37
N ARG A 57 1.97 -2.61 10.41
CA ARG A 57 1.01 -1.67 9.84
C ARG A 57 0.48 -0.82 10.99
N PRO A 58 1.03 0.39 11.22
CA PRO A 58 0.45 1.30 12.19
C PRO A 58 -1.01 1.53 11.80
N ASP A 59 -1.88 1.66 12.81
CA ASP A 59 -3.25 2.13 12.58
C ASP A 59 -3.22 3.55 11.98
N ALA A 60 -4.36 3.98 11.46
CA ALA A 60 -4.45 5.26 10.75
C ALA A 60 -4.02 6.45 11.62
N ASP A 61 -4.34 6.42 12.92
CA ASP A 61 -4.01 7.51 13.84
C ASP A 61 -2.51 7.54 14.13
N SER A 62 -1.90 6.37 14.35
CA SER A 62 -0.45 6.22 14.50
C SER A 62 0.30 6.68 13.25
N ALA A 63 -0.16 6.29 12.06
CA ALA A 63 0.46 6.69 10.80
C ALA A 63 0.37 8.20 10.53
N GLU A 64 -0.78 8.82 10.83
CA GLU A 64 -0.97 10.27 10.70
C GLU A 64 -0.13 11.04 11.72
N SER A 65 -0.02 10.53 12.95
CA SER A 65 0.87 11.09 13.98
C SER A 65 2.33 11.08 13.52
N ASP A 66 2.83 9.93 13.05
CA ASP A 66 4.19 9.78 12.53
C ASP A 66 4.44 10.70 11.34
N TRP A 67 3.48 10.81 10.42
CA TRP A 67 3.57 11.71 9.28
C TRP A 67 3.67 13.17 9.70
N ARG A 68 2.90 13.58 10.72
CA ARG A 68 2.94 14.94 11.26
C ARG A 68 4.29 15.25 11.90
N VAL A 69 4.86 14.30 12.65
CA VAL A 69 6.20 14.41 13.23
C VAL A 69 7.25 14.60 12.13
N LEU A 70 7.24 13.76 11.10
CA LEU A 70 8.17 13.86 9.97
C LEU A 70 8.00 15.19 9.21
N ARG A 71 6.76 15.63 8.99
CA ARG A 71 6.45 16.89 8.31
C ARG A 71 6.99 18.09 9.09
N ASN A 72 6.84 18.08 10.43
CA ASN A 72 7.37 19.14 11.28
C ASN A 72 8.90 19.14 11.28
N TRP A 73 9.53 17.97 11.39
CA TRP A 73 10.98 17.83 11.27
C TRP A 73 11.52 18.36 9.92
N VAL A 74 10.85 18.08 8.79
CA VAL A 74 11.24 18.64 7.48
C VAL A 74 11.10 20.16 7.44
N LYS A 75 10.07 20.73 8.08
CA LYS A 75 9.91 22.18 8.15
C LYS A 75 11.00 22.83 9.01
N GLU A 76 11.27 22.25 10.17
CA GLU A 76 12.27 22.74 11.12
C GLU A 76 13.68 22.61 10.56
N SER A 77 14.01 21.50 9.90
CA SER A 77 15.30 21.32 9.23
C SER A 77 15.52 22.26 8.05
N ARG A 78 14.46 22.76 7.41
CA ARG A 78 14.54 23.81 6.38
C ARG A 78 14.64 25.23 6.93
N THR A 79 14.29 25.43 8.20
CA THR A 79 14.52 26.72 8.89
C THR A 79 15.91 26.79 9.54
N ILE A 80 16.66 25.68 9.54
CA ILE A 80 18.08 25.64 9.90
C ILE A 80 18.89 25.79 8.59
N GLU A 81 18.83 26.97 7.98
CA GLU A 81 19.92 27.43 7.10
C GLU A 81 20.90 28.25 7.98
N PRO A 82 22.23 28.10 7.83
CA PRO A 82 23.17 29.11 8.30
C PRO A 82 23.10 30.40 7.46
#